data_AF-A0A367LVK0-F1
#
_entry.id   AF-A0A367LVK0-F1
#
_cell.length_a   1.000
_cell.length_b   1.000
_cell.length_c   1.000
_cell.angle_alpha   90.00
_cell.angle_beta   90.00
_cell.angle_gamma   90.00
#
_symmetry.space_group_name_H-M   'P 1'
#
loop_
_entity.id
_entity.type
_entity.pdbx_description
1 polymer ?
#
loop_
_entity_poly.entity_id
_entity_poly.type
_entity_poly.pdbx_seq_one_letter_code
_entity_poly.pdbx_strand_id
1 'polypeptide(L)'
;EDAFEQRVERILRDYVIDLRSEFERVVGVEEGFAAFSAYLQKSLAGIVKRLGGERYQRLAAILVQALEEQGRDGSVDTHRGWIEGLLKEYYDPMYAFQRQSKEDRVE
;
A
#
# COMPACT_ATOMS: atom_id res chain seq x y z
N GLU A 1 17.14 2.05 12.39
CA GLU A 1 16.47 1.53 11.19
C GLU A 1 14.99 1.38 11.49
N ASP A 2 14.12 2.13 10.81
CA ASP A 2 12.70 1.78 10.78
C ASP A 2 12.57 0.42 10.09
N ALA A 3 12.46 -0.64 10.89
CA ALA A 3 12.30 -1.99 10.40
C ALA A 3 11.18 -2.01 9.34
N PHE A 4 11.39 -2.71 8.24
CA PHE A 4 10.43 -2.78 7.13
C PHE A 4 8.99 -3.05 7.61
N GLU A 5 8.84 -3.92 8.60
CA GLU A 5 7.57 -4.23 9.25
C GLU A 5 6.92 -3.02 9.91
N GLN A 6 7.68 -2.15 10.59
CA GLN A 6 7.12 -0.92 11.19
C GLN A 6 6.59 0.04 10.12
N ARG A 7 7.23 0.10 8.95
CA ARG A 7 6.74 0.89 7.81
C ARG A 7 5.45 0.32 7.25
N VAL A 8 5.35 -1.01 7.15
CA VAL A 8 4.12 -1.69 6.72
C VAL A 8 2.99 -1.39 7.71
N GLU A 9 3.21 -1.57 9.01
CA GLU A 9 2.20 -1.31 10.05
C GLU A 9 1.75 0.16 10.06
N ARG A 10 2.68 1.09 9.85
CA ARG A 10 2.36 2.51 9.78
C ARG A 10 1.45 2.82 8.59
N ILE A 11 1.79 2.33 7.40
CA ILE A 11 0.96 2.55 6.19
C ILE A 11 -0.39 1.86 6.35
N LEU A 12 -0.42 0.65 6.92
CA LEU A 12 -1.67 -0.06 7.21
C LEU A 12 -2.56 0.80 8.10
N ARG A 13 -2.01 1.38 9.17
CA ARG A 13 -2.77 2.25 10.05
C ARG A 13 -3.23 3.53 9.37
N ASP A 14 -2.31 4.29 8.78
CA ASP A 14 -2.60 5.60 8.18
C ASP A 14 -3.57 5.50 6.99
N TYR A 15 -3.37 4.51 6.11
CA TYR A 15 -4.09 4.41 4.83
C TYR A 15 -5.22 3.39 4.78
N VAL A 16 -5.33 2.48 5.76
CA VAL A 16 -6.43 1.49 5.80
C VAL A 16 -7.35 1.74 6.99
N ILE A 17 -6.80 1.91 8.18
CA ILE A 17 -7.61 2.04 9.42
C ILE A 17 -8.10 3.48 9.58
N ASP A 18 -7.17 4.44 9.62
CA ASP A 18 -7.48 5.84 9.91
C ASP A 18 -8.21 6.46 8.72
N LEU A 19 -7.73 6.23 7.50
CA LEU A 19 -8.39 6.72 6.29
C LEU A 19 -9.83 6.21 6.14
N ARG A 20 -10.08 4.91 6.38
CA ARG A 20 -11.45 4.36 6.38
C ARG A 20 -12.32 5.10 7.38
N SER A 21 -11.82 5.25 8.62
CA SER A 21 -12.56 5.93 9.70
C SER A 21 -12.91 7.36 9.32
N GLU A 22 -12.03 8.08 8.62
CA GLU A 22 -12.30 9.43 8.12
C GLU A 22 -13.41 9.44 7.05
N PHE A 23 -13.38 8.50 6.10
CA PHE A 23 -14.47 8.38 5.13
C PHE A 23 -15.82 8.09 5.81
N GLU A 24 -15.85 7.14 6.75
CA GLU A 24 -17.07 6.81 7.50
C GLU A 24 -17.59 7.99 8.33
N ARG A 25 -16.71 8.83 8.88
CA ARG A 25 -17.09 10.05 9.60
C ARG A 25 -17.69 11.12 8.68
N VAL A 26 -17.21 11.23 7.45
CA VAL A 26 -17.63 12.29 6.52
C VAL A 26 -18.91 11.93 5.76
N VAL A 27 -19.02 10.70 5.26
CA VAL A 27 -20.14 10.28 4.40
C VAL A 27 -21.04 9.20 5.03
N GLY A 28 -20.73 8.74 6.25
CA GLY A 28 -21.46 7.66 6.93
C GLY A 28 -20.85 6.28 6.69
N VAL A 29 -21.20 5.29 7.52
CA VAL A 29 -20.56 3.96 7.51
C VAL A 29 -20.82 3.18 6.22
N GLU A 30 -22.06 3.20 5.72
CA GLU A 30 -22.45 2.45 4.52
C GLU A 30 -21.79 2.98 3.25
N GLU A 31 -21.81 4.31 3.04
CA GLU A 31 -21.19 4.95 1.88
C GLU A 31 -19.67 5.14 2.05
N GLY A 32 -19.20 5.24 3.30
CA GLY A 32 -17.82 5.47 3.66
C GLY A 32 -16.91 4.35 3.19
N PHE A 33 -17.30 3.10 3.39
CA PHE A 33 -16.50 1.96 2.93
C PHE A 33 -16.36 1.91 1.41
N ALA A 34 -17.45 2.18 0.67
CA ALA A 34 -17.42 2.22 -0.79
C ALA A 34 -16.56 3.37 -1.33
N ALA A 35 -16.69 4.57 -0.75
CA ALA A 35 -15.89 5.73 -1.10
C ALA A 35 -14.40 5.54 -0.80
N PHE A 36 -14.09 4.97 0.38
CA PHE A 36 -12.74 4.57 0.78
C PHE A 36 -12.13 3.55 -0.19
N SER A 37 -12.86 2.49 -0.52
CA SER A 37 -12.43 1.43 -1.44
C SER A 37 -12.09 1.99 -2.82
N ALA A 38 -12.97 2.84 -3.37
CA ALA A 38 -12.75 3.50 -4.65
C ALA A 38 -11.55 4.47 -4.61
N TYR A 39 -11.37 5.19 -3.50
CA TYR A 39 -10.24 6.07 -3.31
C TYR A 39 -8.91 5.31 -3.28
N LEU A 40 -8.81 4.21 -2.52
CA LEU A 40 -7.60 3.39 -2.46
C LEU A 40 -7.21 2.82 -3.83
N GLN A 41 -8.17 2.25 -4.55
CA GLN A 41 -7.95 1.72 -5.90
C GLN A 41 -7.48 2.82 -6.86
N LYS A 42 -8.09 4.02 -6.79
CA LYS A 42 -7.69 5.17 -7.60
C LYS A 42 -6.27 5.65 -7.24
N SER A 43 -5.92 5.65 -5.96
CA SER A 43 -4.58 6.02 -5.49
C SER A 43 -3.52 5.06 -6.05
N LEU A 44 -3.79 3.76 -5.99
CA LEU A 44 -2.92 2.73 -6.57
C LEU A 44 -2.81 2.85 -8.10
N ALA A 45 -3.91 3.15 -8.80
CA ALA A 45 -3.89 3.42 -10.23
C ALA A 45 -3.08 4.69 -10.58
N GLY A 46 -3.07 5.69 -9.70
CA GLY A 46 -2.31 6.93 -9.90
C GLY A 46 -0.79 6.72 -10.02
N ILE A 47 -0.27 5.67 -9.39
CA ILE A 47 1.16 5.33 -9.45
C ILE A 47 1.50 4.27 -10.52
N VAL A 48 0.52 3.78 -11.29
CA VAL A 48 0.71 2.75 -12.33
C VAL A 48 1.83 3.07 -13.32
N LYS A 49 1.97 4.35 -13.70
CA LYS A 49 2.99 4.80 -14.67
C LYS A 49 4.42 4.58 -14.17
N ARG A 50 4.62 4.61 -12.85
CA ARG A 50 5.92 4.43 -12.20
C ARG A 50 6.12 2.99 -11.72
N LEU A 51 5.04 2.33 -11.32
CA LEU A 51 5.06 0.94 -10.86
C LEU A 51 5.22 -0.05 -12.03
N GLY A 52 4.63 0.24 -13.19
CA GLY A 52 4.54 -0.67 -14.33
C GLY A 52 3.24 -1.50 -14.31
N GLY A 53 2.72 -1.82 -15.49
CA GLY A 53 1.38 -2.43 -15.66
C GLY A 53 1.23 -3.79 -14.98
N GLU A 54 2.20 -4.69 -15.14
CA GLU A 54 2.14 -6.04 -14.55
C GLU A 54 2.15 -6.00 -13.01
N ARG A 55 3.04 -5.19 -12.43
CA ARG A 55 3.12 -5.00 -10.99
C ARG A 55 1.85 -4.36 -10.44
N TYR A 56 1.33 -3.35 -11.13
CA TYR A 56 0.04 -2.75 -10.78
C TYR A 56 -1.08 -3.79 -10.76
N GLN A 57 -1.21 -4.64 -11.80
CA GLN A 57 -2.27 -5.65 -11.84
C GLN A 57 -2.19 -6.61 -10.66
N ARG A 58 -0.98 -7.02 -10.28
CA ARG A 58 -0.75 -7.87 -9.10
C ARG A 58 -1.16 -7.17 -7.80
N LEU A 59 -0.68 -5.95 -7.56
CA LEU A 59 -1.01 -5.20 -6.34
C LEU A 59 -2.50 -4.84 -6.28
N ALA A 60 -3.11 -4.51 -7.41
CA ALA A 60 -4.53 -4.19 -7.50
C ALA A 60 -5.39 -5.42 -7.17
N ALA A 61 -5.02 -6.61 -7.64
CA ALA A 61 -5.72 -7.84 -7.28
C ALA A 61 -5.66 -8.11 -5.77
N ILE A 62 -4.49 -7.95 -5.14
CA ILE A 62 -4.32 -8.11 -3.70
C ILE A 62 -5.13 -7.06 -2.93
N LEU A 63 -5.13 -5.80 -3.38
CA LEU A 63 -5.91 -4.73 -2.78
C LEU A 63 -7.42 -5.03 -2.84
N VAL A 64 -7.94 -5.48 -3.98
CA VAL A 64 -9.36 -5.81 -4.14
C VAL A 64 -9.76 -6.95 -3.20
N GLN A 65 -8.96 -8.02 -3.14
CA GLN A 65 -9.21 -9.13 -2.22
C GLN A 65 -9.19 -8.69 -0.75
N ALA A 66 -8.22 -7.84 -0.37
CA ALA A 66 -8.14 -7.32 0.99
C ALA A 66 -9.35 -6.45 1.36
N LEU A 67 -9.84 -5.63 0.42
CA LEU A 67 -11.08 -4.85 0.61
C LEU A 67 -12.30 -5.76 0.75
N GLU A 68 -12.40 -6.84 -0.02
CA GLU A 68 -13.50 -7.81 0.11
C GLU A 68 -13.51 -8.48 1.49
N GLU A 69 -12.33 -8.86 2.01
CA GLU A 69 -12.20 -9.42 3.36
C GLU A 69 -12.52 -8.40 4.44
N GLN A 70 -11.99 -7.18 4.33
CA GLN A 70 -12.29 -6.09 5.25
C GLN A 70 -13.79 -5.76 5.30
N GLY A 71 -14.48 -5.82 4.16
CA GLY A 71 -15.93 -5.62 4.10
C GLY A 71 -16.73 -6.79 4.69
N ARG A 72 -16.18 -8.01 4.70
CA ARG A 72 -16.85 -9.21 5.21
C ARG A 72 -16.80 -9.31 6.74
N ASP A 73 -15.63 -9.12 7.34
CA ASP A 73 -15.42 -9.35 8.77
C ASP A 73 -14.63 -8.23 9.49
N GLY A 74 -14.19 -7.22 8.75
CA GLY A 74 -13.41 -6.10 9.30
C GLY A 74 -11.91 -6.36 9.41
N SER A 75 -11.43 -7.55 9.01
CA SER A 75 -10.00 -7.88 9.01
C SER A 75 -9.22 -6.97 8.07
N VAL A 76 -8.08 -6.49 8.54
CA VAL A 76 -7.15 -5.65 7.76
C VAL A 76 -5.85 -6.36 7.44
N ASP A 77 -5.70 -7.62 7.84
CA ASP A 77 -4.42 -8.34 7.76
C ASP A 77 -3.94 -8.49 6.31
N THR A 78 -4.86 -8.81 5.40
CA THR A 78 -4.53 -9.03 3.99
C THR A 78 -4.16 -7.75 3.24
N HIS A 79 -4.38 -6.57 3.82
CA HIS A 79 -3.84 -5.32 3.26
C HIS A 79 -2.31 -5.26 3.33
N ARG A 80 -1.66 -6.01 4.23
CA ARG A 80 -0.19 -6.06 4.30
C ARG A 80 0.42 -6.49 2.97
N GLY A 81 -0.21 -7.42 2.24
CA GLY A 81 0.32 -7.95 0.99
C GLY A 81 0.58 -6.90 -0.09
N TRP A 82 -0.38 -6.00 -0.34
CA TRP A 82 -0.20 -4.95 -1.35
C TRP A 82 0.68 -3.81 -0.83
N ILE A 83 0.66 -3.51 0.47
CA ILE A 83 1.52 -2.51 1.11
C ILE A 83 2.98 -2.92 1.04
N GLU A 84 3.29 -4.18 1.34
CA GLU A 84 4.63 -4.74 1.23
C GLU A 84 5.14 -4.69 -0.20
N GLY A 85 4.32 -5.11 -1.17
CA GLY A 85 4.67 -5.04 -2.58
C GLY A 85 4.91 -3.60 -3.02
N LEU A 86 4.04 -2.67 -2.64
CA LEU A 86 4.21 -1.25 -2.89
C LEU A 86 5.53 -0.70 -2.32
N LEU A 87 5.83 -1.00 -1.06
CA LEU A 87 7.06 -0.54 -0.41
C LEU A 87 8.29 -1.06 -1.13
N LYS A 88 8.34 -2.36 -1.44
CA LYS A 88 9.46 -3.02 -2.12
C LYS A 88 9.64 -2.54 -3.56
N GLU A 89 8.53 -2.35 -4.30
CA GLU A 89 8.56 -2.17 -5.75
C GLU A 89 8.46 -0.69 -6.19
N TYR A 90 7.96 0.20 -5.34
CA TYR A 90 7.78 1.63 -5.65
C TYR A 90 8.62 2.57 -4.77
N TYR A 91 8.78 2.28 -3.47
CA TYR A 91 9.49 3.17 -2.54
C TYR A 91 10.94 2.78 -2.26
N ASP A 92 11.31 1.50 -2.37
CA ASP A 92 12.69 1.02 -2.19
C ASP A 92 13.70 1.29 -3.33
N PRO A 93 13.38 1.92 -4.49
CA PRO A 93 14.40 2.34 -5.46
C PRO A 93 15.48 3.28 -4.89
N MET A 94 15.28 3.86 -3.70
CA MET A 94 16.28 4.69 -3.00
C MET A 94 17.32 3.87 -2.20
N TYR A 95 17.08 2.59 -1.86
CA TYR A 95 18.08 1.72 -1.20
C TYR A 95 18.87 0.86 -2.18
N ALA A 96 18.34 0.60 -3.37
CA ALA A 96 19.05 -0.13 -4.42
C ALA A 96 20.33 0.60 -4.88
N PHE A 97 20.35 1.93 -4.86
CA PHE A 97 21.51 2.72 -5.28
C PHE A 97 22.54 2.97 -4.18
N GLN A 98 22.24 2.68 -2.90
CA GLN A 98 23.19 2.95 -1.81
C GLN A 98 24.24 1.83 -1.59
N ARG A 99 24.18 0.74 -2.38
CA ARG A 99 25.22 -0.32 -2.37
C ARG A 99 26.06 -0.42 -3.64
N GLN A 100 25.78 0.34 -4.70
CA GLN A 100 26.63 0.34 -5.90
C GLN A 100 27.73 1.43 -5.89
N SER A 101 27.93 2.15 -4.79
CA SER A 101 29.02 3.14 -4.64
C SER A 101 30.01 2.81 -3.52
N LYS A 102 30.12 1.55 -3.08
CA LYS A 102 31.17 1.11 -2.14
C LYS A 102 32.12 0.02 -2.67
N GLU A 103 31.99 -0.37 -3.93
CA GLU A 103 32.89 -1.37 -4.56
C GLU A 103 33.70 -0.80 -5.73
N ASP A 104 33.96 0.52 -5.75
CA ASP A 104 34.94 1.12 -6.66
C ASP A 104 35.77 2.15 -5.89
N ARG A 105 36.57 1.65 -4.94
CA ARG A 105 37.74 2.29 -4.33
C ARG A 105 38.22 1.41 -3.18
N VAL A 106 39.07 0.44 -3.49
CA VAL A 106 40.31 0.12 -2.77
C VAL A 106 41.14 -0.76 -3.72
N GLU A 107 42.22 -0.13 -4.22
CA GLU A 107 43.51 -0.66 -4.72
C GLU A 107 43.58 -1.50 -6.01
#